data_AF-A0A0A8Z3H3-F1
#
_entry.id   AF-A0A0A8Z3H3-F1
#
_cell.length_a   1.000
_cell.length_b   1.000
_cell.length_c   1.000
_cell.angle_alpha   90.00
_cell.angle_beta   90.00
_cell.angle_gamma   90.00
#
_symmetry.space_group_name_H-M   'P 1'
#
loop_
_entity.id
_entity.type
_entity.pdbx_description
1 polymer ?
#
loop_
_entity_poly.entity_id
_entity_poly.type
_entity_poly.pdbx_seq_one_letter_code
_entity_poly.pdbx_strand_id
1 'polypeptide(L)' 'MIGTAKNPNNKGFDLFITTAPIPDLNDKLVVFGRVIKGEDIVQEIEEVDTDEHYQPKTPIGIINIMLKREP' A
#
# COMPACT_ATOMS: atom_id res chain seq x y z
N MET A 1 2.60 -6.14 3.95
CA MET A 1 2.20 -5.41 5.19
C MET A 1 1.41 -4.17 4.81
N ILE A 2 0.58 -3.60 5.71
CA ILE A 2 -0.13 -2.32 5.45
C ILE A 2 0.30 -1.28 6.49
N GLY A 3 0.69 -0.10 6.03
CA GLY A 3 1.18 0.97 6.90
C GLY A 3 1.13 2.36 6.29
N THR A 4 1.61 3.34 7.04
CA THR A 4 1.74 4.75 6.63
C THR A 4 3.11 5.30 7.03
N ALA A 5 3.51 6.44 6.47
CA ALA A 5 4.78 7.08 6.78
C ALA A 5 4.79 7.62 8.23
N LYS A 6 5.90 7.45 8.94
CA LYS A 6 6.10 7.96 10.32
C LYS A 6 6.48 9.44 10.36
N ASN A 7 6.08 10.25 9.39
CA ASN A 7 6.40 11.68 9.35
C ASN A 7 5.28 12.50 10.03
N PRO A 8 5.51 13.06 11.23
CA PRO A 8 4.49 13.83 11.95
C PRO A 8 4.10 15.15 11.25
N ASN A 9 4.92 15.62 10.29
CA ASN A 9 4.67 16.83 9.53
C ASN A 9 3.97 16.57 8.18
N ASN A 10 3.69 15.31 7.83
CA ASN A 10 2.94 15.01 6.62
C ASN A 10 1.46 15.40 6.83
N LYS A 11 0.97 16.31 5.98
CA LYS A 11 -0.44 16.76 6.02
C LYS A 11 -1.38 15.78 5.30
N GLY A 12 -0.84 14.78 4.61
CA GLY A 12 -1.57 13.72 3.93
C GLY A 12 -1.48 12.39 4.67
N PHE A 13 -2.32 11.44 4.23
CA PHE A 13 -2.24 10.05 4.66
C PHE A 13 -1.84 9.20 3.45
N ASP A 14 -0.57 8.84 3.40
CA ASP A 14 -0.06 7.89 2.43
C ASP A 14 -0.30 6.47 2.95
N LEU A 15 -0.84 5.61 2.09
CA LEU A 15 -1.07 4.19 2.39
C LEU A 15 -0.06 3.35 1.61
N PHE A 16 0.67 2.49 2.30
CA PHE A 16 1.61 1.56 1.70
C PHE A 16 1.15 0.13 1.90
N ILE A 17 1.25 -0.67 0.84
CA ILE A 17 1.14 -2.12 0.87
C ILE A 17 2.48 -2.70 0.42
N THR A 18 3.12 -3.52 1.25
CA THR A 18 4.36 -4.21 0.87
C THR A 18 4.06 -5.63 0.39
N THR A 19 4.66 -5.99 -0.74
CA THR A 19 4.59 -7.30 -1.41
C THR A 19 5.78 -8.21 -1.05
N ALA A 20 6.90 -7.60 -0.67
CA ALA A 20 8.09 -8.28 -0.15
C ALA A 20 8.53 -7.71 1.21
N PRO A 21 9.36 -8.44 1.98
CA PRO A 21 10.01 -7.88 3.16
C PRO A 21 10.94 -6.71 2.79
N ILE A 22 10.81 -5.58 3.49
CA ILE A 22 11.67 -4.39 3.30
C ILE A 22 12.23 -3.95 4.67
N PRO A 23 13.30 -4.57 5.17
CA PRO A 23 13.82 -4.32 6.52
C PRO A 23 14.17 -2.84 6.81
N ASP A 24 14.65 -2.13 5.79
CA ASP A 24 15.08 -0.71 5.90
C ASP A 24 13.94 0.28 6.18
N LEU A 25 12.69 -0.18 6.12
CA LEU A 25 11.50 0.63 6.36
C LEU A 25 10.89 0.45 7.74
N ASN A 26 11.41 -0.49 8.56
CA ASN A 26 10.84 -0.83 9.87
C ASN A 26 10.71 0.39 10.80
N ASP A 27 11.71 1.27 10.82
CA ASP A 27 11.68 2.47 11.68
C ASP A 27 11.01 3.69 11.02
N LYS A 28 10.70 3.59 9.73
CA LYS A 28 10.17 4.69 8.89
C LYS A 28 8.66 4.58 8.66
N LEU A 29 8.08 3.40 8.86
CA LEU A 29 6.66 3.14 8.66
C LEU A 29 5.97 2.83 9.99
N VAL A 30 4.72 3.28 10.12
CA VAL A 30 3.80 2.80 11.15
C VAL A 30 2.93 1.73 10.51
N VAL A 31 3.13 0.49 10.95
CA VAL A 31 2.40 -0.68 10.45
C VAL A 31 1.14 -0.87 11.28
N PHE A 32 -0.02 -0.96 10.64
CA PHE A 32 -1.31 -1.10 11.33
C PHE A 32 -2.20 -2.20 10.75
N GLY A 33 -1.75 -2.93 9.72
CA GLY A 33 -2.55 -4.01 9.15
C GLY A 33 -1.81 -4.93 8.20
N ARG A 34 -2.56 -5.86 7.63
CA ARG A 34 -2.13 -6.76 6.56
C ARG A 34 -3.30 -7.05 5.62
N VAL A 35 -2.98 -7.39 4.38
CA VAL A 35 -3.95 -7.93 3.43
C VAL A 35 -4.35 -9.32 3.94
N ILE A 36 -5.66 -9.58 4.04
CA ILE A 36 -6.19 -10.88 4.48
C ILE A 36 -6.93 -11.63 3.36
N LYS A 37 -7.28 -10.94 2.27
CA LYS A 37 -7.95 -11.44 1.06
C LYS A 37 -7.53 -10.53 -0.11
N GLY A 38 -7.43 -11.09 -1.32
CA GLY A 38 -7.06 -10.34 -2.52
C GLY A 38 -5.55 -10.10 -2.67
N GLU A 39 -4.72 -11.02 -2.17
CA GLU A 39 -3.26 -10.93 -2.32
C GLU A 39 -2.81 -11.08 -3.79
N ASP A 40 -3.51 -11.91 -4.55
CA ASP A 40 -3.41 -12.05 -6.01
C ASP A 40 -3.62 -10.70 -6.72
N ILE A 41 -4.64 -9.95 -6.33
CA ILE A 41 -4.89 -8.61 -6.89
C ILE A 41 -3.78 -7.61 -6.54
N VAL A 42 -3.21 -7.72 -5.33
CA VAL A 42 -2.07 -6.88 -4.93
C VAL A 42 -0.83 -7.21 -5.78
N GLN A 43 -0.61 -8.48 -6.10
CA GLN A 43 0.47 -8.90 -7.01
C GLN A 43 0.22 -8.42 -8.44
N GLU A 44 -1.01 -8.52 -8.95
CA GLU A 44 -1.35 -7.96 -10.27
C GLU A 44 -1.09 -6.45 -10.35
N ILE A 45 -1.36 -5.70 -9.27
CA ILE A 45 -1.05 -4.27 -9.17
C ILE A 45 0.47 -4.00 -9.14
N GLU A 46 1.25 -4.88 -8.50
CA GLU A 46 2.71 -4.76 -8.46
C GLU A 46 3.36 -4.97 -9.84
N GLU A 47 2.79 -5.85 -10.66
CA GLU A 47 3.32 -6.23 -11.98
C GLU A 47 2.96 -5.27 -13.11
N VAL A 48 2.18 -4.21 -12.85
CA VAL A 48 1.77 -3.27 -13.90
C VAL A 48 2.94 -2.51 -14.51
N ASP A 49 2.85 -2.24 -15.81
CA ASP A 49 3.86 -1.43 -16.49
C ASP A 49 3.96 -0.04 -15.87
N THR A 50 5.18 0.34 -15.51
CA THR A 50 5.51 1.68 -15.02
C THR A 50 6.28 2.49 -16.05
N ASP A 51 6.27 3.81 -15.88
CA ASP A 51 7.14 4.73 -16.59
C ASP A 51 8.52 4.90 -15.91
N GLU A 52 9.36 5.77 -16.46
CA GLU A 52 10.70 6.07 -15.94
C GLU A 52 10.71 6.73 -14.55
N HIS A 53 9.54 7.11 -14.03
CA HIS A 53 9.33 7.68 -12.70
C HIS A 53 8.62 6.71 -11.74
N TYR A 54 8.58 5.43 -12.10
CA TYR A 54 7.91 4.37 -11.32
C TYR A 54 6.42 4.66 -11.10
N GLN A 55 5.78 5.40 -12.01
CA GLN A 55 4.33 5.61 -11.99
C GLN A 55 3.64 4.60 -12.91
N PRO A 56 2.53 3.98 -12.51
CA PRO A 56 1.76 3.09 -13.38
C PRO A 56 1.30 3.80 -14.65
N LYS A 57 1.55 3.19 -15.82
CA LYS A 57 1.09 3.73 -17.11
C LYS A 57 -0.43 3.71 -17.23
N THR A 58 -1.06 2.76 -16.56
CA THR A 58 -2.52 2.64 -16.45
C THR A 58 -2.96 3.15 -15.08
N PRO A 59 -3.99 4.01 -14.98
CA PRO A 59 -4.47 4.52 -13.69
C PRO A 59 -4.96 3.40 -12.77
N ILE A 60 -4.42 3.36 -11.54
CA ILE A 60 -4.86 2.48 -10.46
C ILE A 60 -5.37 3.35 -9.33
N GLY A 61 -6.60 3.12 -8.91
CA GLY A 61 -7.26 3.97 -7.93
C GLY A 61 -8.26 3.22 -7.07
N ILE A 62 -8.48 3.74 -5.88
CA ILE A 62 -9.50 3.23 -4.96
C ILE A 62 -10.84 3.82 -5.37
N ILE A 63 -11.75 2.97 -5.88
CA ILE A 63 -13.09 3.39 -6.32
C ILE A 63 -14.09 3.43 -5.17
N ASN A 64 -13.98 2.50 -4.23
CA ASN A 64 -14.87 2.40 -3.08
C ASN A 64 -14.17 1.77 -1.87
N ILE A 65 -14.60 2.16 -0.67
CA ILE A 65 -14.10 1.62 0.60
C ILE A 65 -15.31 1.17 1.42
N MET A 66 -15.28 -0.08 1.88
CA MET A 66 -16.29 -0.62 2.78
C MET A 66 -15.64 -1.07 4.08
N LEU A 67 -16.01 -0.41 5.18
CA LEU A 67 -15.61 -0.86 6.51
C LEU A 67 -16.43 -2.10 6.89
N LYS A 68 -15.77 -3.25 6.96
CA LYS A 68 -16.36 -4.49 7.47
C LYS A 68 -15.88 -4.72 8.90
N ARG A 69 -16.82 -5.03 9.80
CA ARG A 69 -16.53 -5.51 11.15
C ARG A 69 -16.81 -7.00 11.15
N GLU A 70 -15.76 -7.80 11.28
CA GLU A 70 -15.93 -9.22 11.60
C GLU A 70 -16.31 -9.31 13.09
N PRO A 71 -17.30 -10.14 13.46
CA PRO A 71 -17.77 -10.31 14.83
C PRO A 71 -16.73 -10.95 15.77
#